data_AF-A0A392MYU4-F1
#
_entry.id   AF-A0A392MYU4-F1
#
_cell.length_a   1.000
_cell.length_b   1.000
_cell.length_c   1.000
_cell.angle_alpha   90.00
_cell.angle_beta   90.00
_cell.angle_gamma   90.00
#
_symmetry.space_group_name_H-M   'P 1'
#
loop_
_entity.id
_entity.type
_entity.pdbx_description
1 polymer ?
#
loop_
_entity_poly.entity_id
_entity_poly.type
_entity_poly.pdbx_seq_one_letter_code
_entity_poly.pdbx_strand_id
1 'polypeptide(L)'
;MVHTMVFRSELQPMTPERFLGIDSSSSSRRKDLVFIVNPQGANGRTGREWRKLVPYLKSRLGKDCNICESLTSGPCHAIDITREAIREGADAVIAVGGDGT
;
A
#
# COMPACT_ATOMS: atom_id res chain seq x y z
N MET A 1 15.96 -57.89 -38.95
CA MET A 1 14.64 -57.64 -39.56
C MET A 1 14.04 -56.42 -38.87
N VAL A 2 13.90 -55.33 -39.64
CA VAL A 2 12.88 -54.24 -39.64
C VAL A 2 12.42 -53.67 -38.27
N HIS A 3 12.20 -52.37 -38.03
CA HIS A 3 12.07 -51.18 -38.87
C HIS A 3 12.07 -49.93 -37.94
N THR A 4 12.64 -48.80 -38.41
CA THR A 4 12.27 -47.37 -38.20
C THR A 4 12.04 -46.82 -36.77
N MET A 5 12.81 -45.84 -36.25
CA MET A 5 12.85 -44.37 -36.56
C MET A 5 11.46 -43.71 -36.35
N VAL A 6 11.28 -42.73 -35.44
CA VAL A 6 11.52 -41.28 -35.67
C VAL A 6 11.32 -40.43 -34.37
N PHE A 7 12.29 -39.52 -34.13
CA PHE A 7 12.30 -38.13 -33.60
C PHE A 7 11.69 -37.62 -32.25
N ARG A 8 12.56 -36.86 -31.56
CA ARG A 8 12.40 -35.59 -30.79
C ARG A 8 11.52 -35.62 -29.52
N SER A 9 11.94 -35.07 -28.38
CA SER A 9 12.29 -33.65 -28.22
C SER A 9 13.10 -33.38 -26.94
N GLU A 10 13.99 -32.40 -27.07
CA GLU A 10 14.85 -31.74 -26.08
C GLU A 10 14.13 -31.25 -24.81
N LEU A 11 14.73 -31.47 -23.63
CA LEU A 11 14.69 -30.52 -22.50
C LEU A 11 16.05 -30.57 -21.76
N GLN A 12 16.92 -29.59 -22.03
CA GLN A 12 18.08 -29.23 -21.20
C GLN A 12 17.61 -28.33 -20.02
N PRO A 13 18.50 -27.86 -19.13
CA PRO A 13 18.95 -28.50 -17.89
C PRO A 13 18.57 -27.69 -16.62
N MET A 14 18.64 -28.31 -15.45
CA MET A 14 18.40 -27.64 -14.15
C MET A 14 19.68 -26.95 -13.66
N THR A 15 19.80 -25.63 -13.83
CA THR A 15 20.78 -24.79 -13.12
C THR A 15 20.13 -24.06 -11.94
N PRO A 16 20.82 -23.92 -10.79
CA PRO A 16 20.29 -23.28 -9.60
C PRO A 16 20.63 -21.78 -9.61
N GLU A 17 19.83 -20.96 -10.29
CA GLU A 17 20.00 -19.50 -10.32
C GLU A 17 18.64 -18.82 -10.14
N ARG A 18 18.03 -18.92 -8.95
CA ARG A 18 17.02 -17.92 -8.52
C ARG A 18 17.77 -16.71 -7.95
N PHE A 19 18.51 -16.05 -8.85
CA PHE A 19 18.94 -14.68 -8.67
C PHE A 19 17.72 -13.82 -8.33
N LEU A 20 17.91 -12.90 -7.39
CA LEU A 20 17.00 -11.84 -7.01
C LEU A 20 16.31 -11.25 -8.25
N GLY A 21 15.07 -11.67 -8.47
CA GLY A 21 14.16 -11.06 -9.43
C GLY A 21 13.80 -9.67 -8.93
N ILE A 22 14.68 -8.70 -9.19
CA ILE A 22 14.29 -7.31 -9.36
C ILE A 22 13.51 -7.29 -10.67
N ASP A 23 12.21 -7.57 -10.59
CA ASP A 23 11.27 -7.32 -11.68
C ASP A 23 11.31 -5.82 -11.98
N SER A 24 12.15 -5.48 -12.96
CA SER A 24 12.34 -4.13 -13.51
C SER A 24 11.22 -3.76 -14.47
N SER A 25 9.98 -4.06 -14.12
CA SER A 25 8.79 -3.42 -14.68
C SER A 25 8.27 -2.41 -13.67
N SER A 26 9.07 -1.37 -13.40
CA SER A 26 8.66 -0.25 -12.56
C SER A 26 7.66 0.63 -13.31
N SER A 27 6.45 0.12 -13.56
CA SER A 27 5.31 0.98 -13.30
C SER A 27 5.35 1.19 -11.79
N SER A 28 5.75 2.37 -11.33
CA SER A 28 5.72 2.69 -9.91
C SER A 28 4.28 2.47 -9.45
N ARG A 29 3.98 1.32 -8.81
CA ARG A 29 2.66 1.09 -8.23
C ARG A 29 2.40 2.28 -7.33
N ARG A 30 1.20 2.87 -7.44
CA ARG A 30 0.86 3.99 -6.57
C ARG A 30 0.99 3.51 -5.13
N LYS A 31 1.68 4.28 -4.30
CA LYS A 31 1.84 3.92 -2.88
C LYS A 31 0.52 4.13 -2.16
N ASP A 32 0.08 3.17 -1.36
CA ASP A 32 -1.13 3.28 -0.56
C ASP A 32 -0.83 3.98 0.77
N LEU A 33 -1.33 5.20 0.93
CA LEU A 33 -1.18 6.03 2.12
C LEU A 33 -2.49 6.07 2.89
N VAL A 34 -2.47 5.64 4.16
CA VAL A 34 -3.64 5.67 5.03
C VAL A 34 -3.48 6.75 6.09
N PHE A 35 -4.36 7.74 6.09
CA PHE A 35 -4.40 8.81 7.07
C PHE A 35 -5.45 8.48 8.14
N ILE A 36 -5.00 8.36 9.39
CA ILE A 36 -5.85 8.12 10.55
C ILE A 36 -6.03 9.44 11.27
N VAL A 37 -7.24 9.98 11.22
CA VAL A 37 -7.50 11.35 11.66
C VAL A 37 -8.39 11.33 12.88
N ASN A 38 -7.95 12.00 13.94
CA ASN A 38 -8.80 12.27 15.09
C ASN A 38 -9.53 13.62 14.90
N PRO A 39 -10.80 13.63 14.45
CA PRO A 39 -11.51 14.88 14.16
C PRO A 39 -11.72 15.72 15.43
N GLN A 40 -11.80 15.08 16.61
CA GLN A 40 -12.00 15.74 17.90
C GLN A 40 -10.71 16.29 18.49
N GLY A 41 -9.55 15.97 17.91
CA GLY A 41 -8.25 16.49 18.30
C GLY A 41 -8.22 18.02 18.33
N ALA A 42 -7.49 18.56 19.32
CA ALA A 42 -7.35 20.00 19.55
C ALA A 42 -8.70 20.75 19.56
N ASN A 43 -9.68 20.23 20.31
CA ASN A 43 -11.06 20.77 20.41
C ASN A 43 -11.77 20.87 19.05
N GLY A 44 -11.63 19.85 18.20
CA GLY A 44 -12.25 19.81 16.88
C GLY A 44 -11.49 20.58 15.78
N ARG A 45 -10.34 21.19 16.10
CA ARG A 45 -9.53 21.94 15.13
C ARG A 45 -8.93 21.01 14.08
N THR A 46 -8.48 19.83 14.48
CA THR A 46 -7.90 18.83 13.57
C THR A 46 -8.86 18.48 12.43
N GLY A 47 -10.13 18.17 12.74
CA GLY A 47 -11.12 17.86 11.70
C GLY A 47 -11.50 19.07 10.81
N ARG A 48 -11.40 20.31 11.32
CA ARG A 48 -11.63 21.52 10.51
C ARG A 48 -10.51 21.76 9.51
N GLU A 49 -9.26 21.64 9.95
CA GLU A 49 -8.10 21.84 9.08
C GLU A 49 -7.88 20.67 8.12
N TRP A 50 -8.11 19.43 8.56
CA TRP A 50 -8.04 18.25 7.72
C TRP A 50 -8.94 18.37 6.48
N ARG A 51 -10.20 18.82 6.64
CA ARG A 51 -11.13 19.04 5.51
C ARG A 51 -10.61 20.02 4.47
N LYS A 52 -9.78 20.99 4.86
CA LYS A 52 -9.14 21.94 3.93
C LYS A 52 -7.89 21.35 3.29
N LEU A 53 -7.17 20.50 4.01
CA LEU A 53 -5.91 19.88 3.57
C LEU A 53 -6.12 18.71 2.63
N VAL A 54 -7.15 17.88 2.81
CA VAL A 54 -7.39 16.67 2.00
C VAL A 54 -7.44 16.94 0.51
N PRO A 55 -8.19 17.96 0.00
CA PRO A 55 -8.21 18.24 -1.43
C PRO A 55 -6.83 18.62 -1.97
N TYR A 56 -6.05 19.36 -1.19
CA TYR A 56 -4.69 19.76 -1.55
C TYR A 56 -3.72 18.57 -1.57
N LEU A 57 -3.83 17.67 -0.58
CA LEU A 57 -3.06 16.43 -0.53
C LEU A 57 -3.41 15.53 -1.73
N LYS A 58 -4.70 15.31 -2.00
CA LYS A 58 -5.17 14.52 -3.16
C LYS A 58 -4.72 15.15 -4.49
N SER A 59 -4.75 16.48 -4.61
CA SER A 59 -4.26 17.19 -5.80
C SER A 59 -2.77 17.01 -6.06
N ARG A 60 -1.94 17.01 -5.00
CA ARG A 60 -0.48 16.93 -5.12
C ARG A 60 0.06 15.51 -5.16
N LEU A 61 -0.47 14.63 -4.31
CA LEU A 61 0.03 13.26 -4.13
C LEU A 61 -0.81 12.22 -4.87
N GLY A 62 -2.05 12.53 -5.27
CA GLY A 62 -2.96 11.55 -5.90
C GLY A 62 -2.50 10.98 -7.25
N LYS A 63 -1.47 11.58 -7.87
CA LYS A 63 -0.86 11.05 -9.10
C LYS A 63 0.02 9.83 -8.82
N ASP A 64 0.77 9.88 -7.72
CA ASP A 64 1.83 8.93 -7.38
C ASP A 64 1.45 8.02 -6.20
N CYS A 65 0.46 8.43 -5.40
CA CYS A 65 -0.02 7.74 -4.22
C CYS A 65 -1.54 7.63 -4.23
N ASN A 66 -2.06 6.52 -3.73
CA ASN A 66 -3.46 6.39 -3.37
C ASN A 66 -3.65 6.88 -1.93
N ILE A 67 -4.60 7.78 -1.72
CA ILE A 67 -4.84 8.41 -0.42
C ILE A 67 -6.16 7.92 0.15
N CYS A 68 -6.07 7.13 1.22
CA CYS A 68 -7.20 6.67 2.01
C CYS A 68 -7.26 7.48 3.31
N GLU A 69 -8.43 8.02 3.66
CA GLU A 69 -8.64 8.72 4.92
C GLU A 69 -9.63 7.94 5.79
N SER A 70 -9.31 7.78 7.07
CA SER A 70 -10.19 7.16 8.07
C SER A 70 -10.27 8.04 9.30
N LEU A 71 -11.50 8.34 9.70
CA LEU A 71 -11.78 9.16 10.89
C LEU A 71 -11.95 8.27 12.11
N THR A 72 -11.31 8.62 13.22
CA THR A 72 -11.52 7.93 14.49
C THR A 72 -12.87 8.30 15.10
N SER A 73 -13.60 7.35 15.66
CA SER A 73 -14.90 7.57 16.32
C SER A 73 -14.79 7.70 17.84
N GLY A 74 -13.70 7.24 18.44
CA GLY A 74 -13.46 7.27 19.88
C GLY A 74 -12.05 6.81 20.27
N PRO A 75 -11.76 6.71 21.58
CA PRO A 75 -10.48 6.23 22.09
C PRO A 75 -10.11 4.85 21.52
N CYS A 76 -8.82 4.62 21.30
CA CYS A 76 -8.27 3.37 20.76
C CYS A 76 -8.69 2.99 19.33
N HIS A 77 -9.66 3.67 18.70
CA HIS A 77 -10.11 3.32 17.34
C HIS A 77 -9.01 3.44 16.28
N ALA A 78 -8.02 4.32 16.50
CA ALA A 78 -6.85 4.44 15.64
C ALA A 78 -6.06 3.11 15.52
N ILE A 79 -6.06 2.30 16.58
CA ILE A 79 -5.36 1.01 16.61
C ILE A 79 -6.03 0.02 15.66
N ASP A 80 -7.36 -0.06 15.68
CA ASP A 80 -8.13 -0.96 14.81
C ASP A 80 -7.94 -0.57 13.34
N ILE A 81 -8.06 0.72 13.03
CA ILE A 81 -7.80 1.25 11.68
C ILE A 81 -6.37 0.95 11.25
N THR A 82 -5.38 1.12 12.13
CA THR A 82 -3.97 0.81 11.81
C THR A 82 -3.78 -0.67 11.51
N ARG A 83 -4.41 -1.55 12.31
CA ARG A 83 -4.35 -3.00 12.09
C ARG A 83 -4.94 -3.38 10.73
N GLU A 84 -6.07 -2.78 10.36
CA GLU A 84 -6.68 -3.01 9.04
C GLU A 84 -5.81 -2.47 7.91
N ALA A 85 -5.27 -1.26 8.04
CA ALA A 85 -4.38 -0.67 7.04
C ALA A 85 -3.15 -1.55 6.76
N ILE A 86 -2.54 -2.11 7.81
CA ILE A 86 -1.41 -3.04 7.67
C ILE A 86 -1.87 -4.34 6.98
N ARG A 87 -3.02 -4.89 7.36
CA ARG A 87 -3.60 -6.10 6.75
C ARG A 87 -3.89 -5.90 5.26
N GLU A 88 -4.27 -4.70 4.86
CA GLU A 88 -4.58 -4.32 3.48
C GLU A 88 -3.33 -3.96 2.66
N GLY A 89 -2.15 -3.91 3.28
CA GLY A 89 -0.88 -3.69 2.59
C GLY A 89 -0.53 -2.21 2.38
N ALA A 90 -1.00 -1.33 3.27
CA ALA A 90 -0.64 0.09 3.23
C ALA A 90 0.89 0.28 3.25
N ASP A 91 1.38 1.13 2.34
CA ASP A 91 2.81 1.49 2.27
C ASP A 91 3.21 2.45 3.39
N ALA A 92 2.26 3.27 3.87
CA ALA A 92 2.45 4.09 5.06
C ALA A 92 1.11 4.37 5.77
N VAL A 93 1.18 4.43 7.10
CA VAL A 93 0.10 4.89 7.97
C VAL A 93 0.53 6.20 8.61
N ILE A 94 -0.31 7.23 8.49
CA ILE A 94 -0.04 8.60 8.95
C ILE A 94 -1.08 8.97 10.01
N ALA A 95 -0.61 9.19 11.24
CA ALA A 95 -1.46 9.72 12.31
C ALA A 95 -1.66 11.23 12.14
N VAL A 96 -2.91 11.68 12.22
CA VAL A 96 -3.30 13.10 12.16
C VAL A 96 -4.10 13.43 13.42
N GLY A 97 -3.39 13.89 14.44
CA GLY A 97 -3.96 14.14 15.75
C GLY A 97 -2.92 14.66 16.75
N GLY A 98 -3.25 14.57 18.04
CA GLY A 98 -2.27 14.76 19.10
C GLY A 98 -1.58 13.45 19.48
N ASP A 99 -0.76 13.47 20.52
CA ASP A 99 0.11 12.34 20.90
C ASP A 99 -0.62 11.01 21.16
N GLY A 100 -1.90 11.06 21.52
CA GLY A 100 -2.72 9.86 21.77
C GLY A 100 -3.39 9.26 20.53
N THR A 101 -3.17 9.82 19.34
CA THR A 101 -3.70 9.32 18.05
C THR A 101 -2.67 8.41 17.40
#